data_AF-A0A1H6U045-F1
#
_entry.id   AF-A0A1H6U045-F1
#
_cell.length_a   1.000
_cell.length_b   1.000
_cell.length_c   1.000
_cell.angle_alpha   90.00
_cell.angle_beta   90.00
_cell.angle_gamma   90.00
#
_symmetry.space_group_name_H-M   'P 1'
#
loop_
_entity.id
_entity.type
_entity.pdbx_description
1 polymer ?
#
loop_
_entity_poly.entity_id
_entity_poly.type
_entity_poly.pdbx_seq_one_letter_code
_entity_poly.pdbx_strand_id
1 'polypeptide(L)'
;METLSIIGMIMMVLGFINAAWVGILYIISLSAFAGTKLSKKVGTANEKTDEYLEQGKSISNGLLKKLIWRLAIAFTGWLMFYIATGRF
;
A
#
# COMPACT_ATOMS: atom_id res chain seq x y z
N MET A 1 18.72 -24.26 9.03
CA MET A 1 17.46 -23.56 9.36
C MET A 1 17.68 -22.10 9.73
N GLU A 2 18.80 -21.73 10.38
CA GLU A 2 19.10 -20.31 10.72
C GLU A 2 19.13 -19.35 9.53
N THR A 3 19.79 -19.71 8.42
CA THR A 3 19.86 -18.85 7.23
C THR A 3 18.48 -18.53 6.66
N LEU A 4 17.57 -19.52 6.63
CA LEU A 4 16.19 -19.33 6.17
C LEU A 4 15.41 -18.40 7.11
N SER A 5 15.64 -18.51 8.41
CA SER A 5 15.07 -17.63 9.43
C SER A 5 15.53 -16.17 9.25
N ILE A 6 16.83 -15.95 9.05
CA ILE A 6 17.39 -14.61 8.82
C ILE A 6 16.83 -13.99 7.53
N ILE A 7 16.77 -14.76 6.43
CA ILE A 7 16.19 -14.28 5.17
C ILE A 7 14.70 -13.94 5.33
N GLY A 8 13.95 -14.81 6.00
CA GLY A 8 12.53 -14.58 6.29
C GLY A 8 12.31 -13.30 7.11
N MET A 9 13.12 -13.09 8.14
CA MET A 9 13.08 -11.88 8.97
C MET A 9 13.38 -10.61 8.16
N ILE A 10 14.42 -10.62 7.32
CA ILE A 10 14.78 -9.47 6.48
C ILE A 10 13.64 -9.15 5.49
N MET A 11 13.10 -10.18 4.81
CA MET A 11 11.98 -10.01 3.88
C MET A 11 10.72 -9.48 4.58
N MET A 12 10.44 -9.96 5.79
CA MET A 12 9.33 -9.51 6.61
C MET A 12 9.47 -8.02 6.96
N VAL A 13 10.61 -7.61 7.50
CA VAL A 13 10.88 -6.22 7.90
C VAL A 13 10.83 -5.28 6.69
N LEU A 14 11.53 -5.62 5.60
CA LEU A 14 11.53 -4.80 4.39
C LEU A 14 10.13 -4.74 3.74
N GLY A 15 9.41 -5.86 3.73
CA GLY A 15 8.05 -5.94 3.21
C GLY A 15 7.09 -5.04 3.98
N PHE A 16 7.10 -5.11 5.32
CA PHE A 16 6.23 -4.29 6.16
C PHE A 16 6.59 -2.80 6.14
N ILE A 17 7.87 -2.44 6.17
CA ILE A 17 8.29 -1.03 6.06
C ILE A 17 7.84 -0.44 4.71
N ASN A 18 8.05 -1.16 3.61
CA ASN A 18 7.58 -0.71 2.31
C ASN A 18 6.05 -0.65 2.22
N ALA A 19 5.35 -1.62 2.81
CA ALA A 19 3.89 -1.61 2.87
C ALA A 19 3.37 -0.41 3.67
N ALA A 20 3.99 -0.09 4.82
CA ALA A 20 3.62 1.07 5.62
C ALA A 20 3.81 2.38 4.82
N TRP A 21 4.94 2.54 4.14
CA TRP A 21 5.19 3.71 3.30
C TRP A 21 4.16 3.88 2.18
N VAL A 22 3.88 2.80 1.44
CA VAL A 22 2.87 2.83 0.36
C VAL A 22 1.47 3.03 0.92
N GLY A 23 1.18 2.51 2.11
CA GLY A 23 -0.08 2.71 2.82
C GLY A 23 -0.32 4.17 3.18
N ILE A 24 0.70 4.88 3.66
CA ILE A 24 0.63 6.32 3.92
C ILE A 24 0.31 7.08 2.63
N LEU A 25 1.01 6.79 1.54
CA LEU A 25 0.75 7.41 0.23
C LEU A 25 -0.66 7.12 -0.27
N TYR A 26 -1.16 5.90 -0.06
CA TYR A 26 -2.52 5.52 -0.42
C TYR A 26 -3.56 6.34 0.36
N ILE A 27 -3.37 6.51 1.67
CA ILE A 27 -4.26 7.34 2.51
C ILE A 27 -4.24 8.80 2.05
N ILE A 28 -3.07 9.37 1.77
CA ILE A 28 -2.95 10.74 1.25
C ILE A 28 -3.68 10.89 -0.08
N SER A 29 -3.49 9.93 -1.00
CA SER A 29 -4.17 9.92 -2.29
C SER A 29 -5.68 9.82 -2.15
N LEU A 30 -6.18 9.02 -1.21
CA LEU A 30 -7.60 8.86 -0.95
C LEU A 30 -8.22 10.11 -0.31
N SER A 31 -7.51 10.75 0.61
CA SER A 31 -7.89 12.05 1.20
C SER A 31 -7.97 13.15 0.15
N ALA A 32 -6.99 13.22 -0.76
CA ALA A 32 -7.01 14.18 -1.87
C ALA A 32 -8.21 13.93 -2.79
N PHE A 33 -8.47 12.67 -3.17
CA PHE A 33 -9.63 12.30 -3.98
C PHE A 33 -10.97 12.68 -3.30
N ALA A 34 -11.09 12.41 -2.00
CA ALA A 34 -12.26 12.80 -1.22
C ALA A 34 -12.46 14.33 -1.18
N GLY A 35 -11.36 15.08 -1.00
CA GLY A 35 -11.38 16.54 -1.05
C GLY A 35 -11.81 17.09 -2.40
N THR A 36 -11.29 16.53 -3.51
CA THR A 36 -11.70 16.91 -4.87
C THR A 36 -13.17 16.60 -5.12
N LYS A 37 -13.68 15.46 -4.63
CA LYS A 37 -15.09 15.09 -4.76
C LYS A 37 -16.01 16.03 -3.95
N LEU A 38 -15.57 16.44 -2.76
CA LEU A 38 -16.29 17.40 -1.93
C LEU A 38 -16.31 18.78 -2.59
N SER A 39 -15.18 19.25 -3.13
CA SER A 39 -15.08 20.48 -3.92
C SER A 39 -16.04 20.48 -5.12
N LYS A 40 -16.14 19.34 -5.84
CA LYS A 40 -17.12 19.21 -6.94
C LYS A 40 -18.56 19.37 -6.45
N LYS A 41 -18.88 18.78 -5.29
CA LYS A 41 -20.24 18.79 -4.71
C LYS A 41 -20.67 20.16 -4.20
N VAL A 42 -19.75 20.97 -3.69
CA VAL A 42 -20.03 22.31 -3.16
C VAL A 42 -20.02 23.41 -4.24
N GLY A 43 -19.91 23.03 -5.52
CA GLY A 43 -20.01 23.97 -6.64
C GLY A 43 -18.72 24.70 -6.99
N THR A 44 -17.58 24.37 -6.36
CA THR A 44 -16.25 24.89 -6.72
C THR A 44 -15.57 24.04 -7.80
N ALA A 45 -16.36 23.33 -8.62
CA ALA A 45 -15.87 22.49 -9.70
C ALA A 45 -15.35 23.34 -10.86
N ASN A 46 -14.23 22.94 -11.44
CA ASN A 46 -13.69 23.48 -12.69
C ASN A 46 -13.88 22.44 -13.81
N GLU A 47 -13.73 22.84 -15.08
CA GLU A 47 -13.85 21.94 -16.25
C GLU A 47 -12.93 20.71 -16.15
N LYS A 48 -11.79 20.83 -15.46
CA LYS A 48 -10.81 19.75 -15.26
C LYS A 48 -11.05 18.88 -14.04
N THR A 49 -12.08 19.14 -13.23
CA THR A 49 -12.32 18.40 -11.98
C THR A 49 -12.57 16.91 -12.22
N ASP A 50 -13.21 16.53 -13.33
CA ASP A 50 -13.42 15.12 -13.68
C ASP A 50 -12.12 14.40 -14.06
N GLU A 51 -11.23 15.06 -14.80
CA GLU A 51 -9.91 14.54 -15.15
C GLU A 51 -9.05 14.30 -13.89
N TYR A 52 -9.09 15.24 -12.93
CA TYR A 52 -8.40 15.08 -11.64
C TYR A 52 -8.97 13.95 -10.78
N LEU A 53 -10.28 13.70 -10.85
CA LEU A 53 -10.91 12.57 -10.17
C LEU A 53 -10.50 11.23 -10.80
N GLU A 54 -10.45 11.14 -12.13
CA GLU A 54 -9.95 9.94 -12.81
C GLU A 54 -8.47 9.67 -12.53
N GLN A 55 -7.62 10.70 -12.58
CA GLN A 55 -6.21 10.57 -12.19
C GLN A 55 -6.06 10.14 -10.73
N GLY A 56 -6.77 10.78 -9.81
CA GLY A 56 -6.74 10.42 -8.39
C GLY A 56 -7.17 8.97 -8.13
N LYS A 57 -8.21 8.51 -8.84
CA LYS A 57 -8.66 7.11 -8.79
C LYS A 57 -7.60 6.15 -9.33
N SER A 58 -6.98 6.46 -10.46
CA SER A 58 -5.93 5.64 -11.07
C SER A 58 -4.70 5.54 -10.16
N ILE A 59 -4.24 6.66 -9.60
CA ILE A 59 -3.12 6.73 -8.66
C ILE A 59 -3.43 5.91 -7.39
N SER A 60 -4.60 6.11 -6.79
CA SER A 60 -5.04 5.37 -5.60
C SER A 60 -5.07 3.87 -5.87
N ASN A 61 -5.62 3.44 -7.01
CA ASN A 61 -5.68 2.02 -7.36
C ASN A 61 -4.28 1.42 -7.63
N GLY A 62 -3.39 2.20 -8.25
CA GLY A 62 -1.99 1.82 -8.43
C GLY A 62 -1.24 1.66 -7.09
N LEU A 63 -1.48 2.55 -6.15
CA LEU A 63 -0.92 2.48 -4.79
C LEU A 63 -1.48 1.28 -4.01
N LEU A 64 -2.78 1.01 -4.13
CA LEU A 64 -3.41 -0.18 -3.53
C LEU A 64 -2.79 -1.47 -4.07
N LYS A 65 -2.61 -1.59 -5.38
CA LYS A 65 -1.96 -2.76 -5.99
C LYS A 65 -0.53 -2.92 -5.49
N LYS A 66 0.24 -1.83 -5.38
CA LYS A 66 1.59 -1.85 -4.79
C LYS A 66 1.54 -2.30 -3.33
N LEU A 67 0.59 -1.80 -2.54
CA LEU A 67 0.42 -2.16 -1.13
C LEU A 67 0.18 -3.67 -0.97
N ILE A 68 -0.74 -4.24 -1.75
CA ILE A 68 -1.05 -5.68 -1.74
C ILE A 68 0.21 -6.49 -2.05
N TRP A 69 0.99 -6.11 -3.08
CA TRP A 69 2.24 -6.80 -3.41
C TRP A 69 3.28 -6.72 -2.29
N ARG A 70 3.42 -5.56 -1.63
CA ARG A 70 4.36 -5.40 -0.50
C ARG A 70 3.94 -6.22 0.71
N LEU A 71 2.63 -6.29 1.00
CA LEU A 71 2.09 -7.15 2.04
C LEU A 71 2.31 -8.63 1.72
N ALA A 72 2.10 -9.05 0.48
CA ALA A 72 2.36 -10.43 0.06
C ALA A 72 3.83 -10.82 0.33
N ILE A 73 4.79 -9.96 0.01
CA ILE A 73 6.22 -10.20 0.31
C ILE A 73 6.45 -10.30 1.82
N ALA A 74 5.84 -9.42 2.61
CA ALA A 74 5.97 -9.43 4.07
C ALA A 74 5.42 -10.73 4.68
N PHE A 75 4.26 -11.19 4.22
CA PHE A 75 3.65 -12.44 4.67
C PHE A 75 4.45 -13.66 4.23
N THR A 76 5.00 -13.68 3.02
CA THR A 76 5.90 -14.76 2.59
C THR A 76 7.17 -14.80 3.44
N GLY A 77 7.75 -13.63 3.77
CA GLY A 77 8.89 -13.54 4.70
C GLY A 77 8.56 -14.07 6.09
N TRP A 78 7.39 -13.70 6.63
CA TRP A 78 6.90 -14.23 7.90
C TRP A 78 6.70 -15.75 7.83
N LEU A 79 6.03 -16.27 6.79
CA LEU A 79 5.82 -17.71 6.64
C LEU A 79 7.15 -18.47 6.63
N MET A 80 8.15 -17.98 5.89
CA MET A 80 9.50 -18.55 5.90
C MET A 80 10.15 -18.51 7.27
N PHE A 81 10.06 -17.40 8.00
CA PHE A 81 10.57 -17.27 9.36
C PHE A 81 9.88 -18.24 10.33
N TYR A 82 8.56 -18.38 10.22
CA TYR A 82 7.76 -19.25 11.08
C TYR A 82 8.11 -20.73 10.88
N ILE A 83 8.23 -21.18 9.63
CA ILE A 83 8.67 -22.55 9.29
C ILE A 83 10.12 -22.78 9.77
N ALA A 84 11.01 -21.81 9.56
CA ALA A 84 12.42 -21.92 9.94
C ALA A 84 12.64 -22.01 11.46
N THR A 85 11.76 -21.41 12.26
CA THR A 85 11.85 -21.37 13.73
C THR A 85 11.18 -22.56 14.40
N GLY A 86 10.59 -23.48 13.65
CA GLY A 86 10.08 -24.76 14.17
C GLY A 86 8.94 -24.62 15.18
N ARG A 87 8.21 -23.50 15.19
CA ARG A 87 6.98 -23.37 15.99
C ARG A 87 5.86 -24.20 15.33
N PHE A 88 5.83 -25.50 15.65
CA PHE A 88 4.70 -26.41 15.48
C PHE A 88 4.18 -26.82 16.85
#